data_AF-A0A7X7YFQ3-F1
#
_entry.id   AF-A0A7X7YFQ3-F1
#
_cell.length_a   1.000
_cell.length_b   1.000
_cell.length_c   1.000
_cell.angle_alpha   90.00
_cell.angle_beta   90.00
_cell.angle_gamma   90.00
#
_symmetry.space_group_name_H-M   'P 1'
#
loop_
_entity.id
_entity.type
_entity.pdbx_description
1 polymer ?
#
loop_
_entity_poly.entity_id
_entity_poly.type
_entity_poly.pdbx_seq_one_letter_code
_entity_poly.pdbx_strand_id
1 'polypeptide(L)'
;MRSGDARAWTTAALFGGLWGAAELSLGVLLSAAHVPLGGMVMAALGVVCLVTARRLHPAVGQSLAMGVVVAFLKVFSMGGMLLGPMVGILVEAAMVEIAFTGAGSSLPAAILGGAGALAWAPSWALLSGALLAGPEAVQAVDRGMRTVAGSFGWRGATSGAIIATLIGAAALLGGLVGAFAWRLAGRVVARVRGAA
;
A
#
# COMPACT_ATOMS: atom_id res chain seq x y z
N MET A 1 -24.47 -12.19 -15.93
CA MET A 1 -23.76 -10.95 -15.55
C MET A 1 -24.76 -9.81 -15.61
N ARG A 2 -25.04 -9.13 -14.49
CA ARG A 2 -25.84 -7.90 -14.55
C ARG A 2 -24.94 -6.81 -15.13
N SER A 3 -25.48 -5.88 -15.91
CA SER A 3 -24.72 -4.82 -16.57
C SER A 3 -23.88 -3.93 -15.62
N GLY A 4 -24.13 -4.00 -14.31
CA GLY A 4 -23.30 -3.39 -13.26
C GLY A 4 -21.99 -4.13 -12.97
N ASP A 5 -21.96 -5.47 -13.10
CA ASP A 5 -20.79 -6.29 -12.76
C ASP A 5 -19.66 -6.05 -13.77
N ALA A 6 -19.99 -6.03 -15.06
CA ALA A 6 -19.00 -5.84 -16.13
C ALA A 6 -18.21 -4.53 -15.98
N ARG A 7 -18.86 -3.43 -15.56
CA ARG A 7 -18.16 -2.15 -15.33
C ARG A 7 -17.22 -2.20 -14.14
N ALA A 8 -17.60 -2.88 -13.06
CA ALA A 8 -16.75 -3.04 -11.88
C ALA A 8 -15.48 -3.84 -12.22
N TRP A 9 -15.63 -4.96 -12.93
CA TRP A 9 -14.49 -5.78 -13.38
C TRP A 9 -13.60 -5.05 -14.39
N THR A 10 -14.20 -4.28 -15.32
CA THR A 10 -13.44 -3.46 -16.26
C THR A 10 -12.65 -2.37 -15.54
N THR A 11 -13.26 -1.71 -14.55
CA THR A 11 -12.58 -0.71 -13.71
C THR A 11 -11.43 -1.34 -12.93
N ALA A 12 -11.63 -2.54 -12.37
CA ALA A 12 -10.59 -3.28 -11.68
C ALA A 12 -9.42 -3.62 -12.61
N ALA A 13 -9.70 -4.10 -13.82
CA ALA A 13 -8.67 -4.41 -14.80
C ALA A 13 -7.91 -3.16 -15.26
N LEU A 14 -8.60 -2.04 -15.49
CA LEU A 14 -7.99 -0.78 -15.91
C LEU A 14 -7.09 -0.18 -14.83
N PHE A 15 -7.61 -0.01 -13.61
CA PHE A 15 -6.81 0.56 -12.51
C PHE A 15 -5.76 -0.43 -12.00
N GLY A 16 -6.03 -1.73 -12.02
CA GLY A 16 -5.03 -2.77 -11.73
C GLY A 16 -3.92 -2.78 -12.78
N GLY A 17 -4.25 -2.63 -14.06
CA GLY A 17 -3.26 -2.47 -15.14
C GLY A 17 -2.43 -1.21 -14.98
N LEU A 18 -3.05 -0.06 -14.66
CA LEU A 18 -2.37 1.20 -14.39
C LEU A 18 -1.40 1.09 -13.22
N TRP A 19 -1.87 0.54 -12.09
CA TRP A 19 -1.02 0.30 -10.93
C TRP A 19 0.11 -0.66 -11.28
N GLY A 20 -0.17 -1.79 -11.94
CA GLY A 20 0.83 -2.77 -12.36
C GLY A 20 1.88 -2.20 -13.31
N ALA A 21 1.48 -1.39 -14.29
CA ALA A 21 2.43 -0.73 -15.20
C ALA A 21 3.34 0.26 -14.46
N ALA A 22 2.79 1.02 -13.51
CA ALA A 22 3.60 1.89 -12.67
C ALA A 22 4.51 1.08 -11.73
N GLU A 23 4.04 -0.06 -11.24
CA GLU A 23 4.78 -0.99 -10.39
C GLU A 23 5.99 -1.61 -11.09
N LEU A 24 5.87 -1.88 -12.38
CA LEU A 24 6.94 -2.38 -13.22
C LEU A 24 7.94 -1.28 -13.60
N SER A 25 7.44 -0.10 -13.98
CA SER A 25 8.30 1.01 -14.45
C SER A 25 9.01 1.74 -13.31
N LEU A 26 8.26 2.22 -12.31
CA LEU A 26 8.81 2.92 -11.15
C LEU A 26 9.61 1.98 -10.25
N GLY A 27 9.22 0.70 -10.16
CA GLY A 27 9.99 -0.29 -9.42
C GLY A 27 11.44 -0.41 -9.92
N VAL A 28 11.63 -0.46 -11.24
CA VAL A 28 12.97 -0.47 -11.85
C VAL A 28 13.69 0.85 -11.61
N LEU A 29 13.00 1.98 -11.78
CA LEU A 29 13.61 3.31 -11.62
C LEU A 29 14.08 3.56 -10.18
N LEU A 30 13.22 3.28 -9.19
CA LEU A 30 13.53 3.48 -7.77
C LEU A 30 14.66 2.55 -7.31
N SER A 31 14.69 1.32 -7.81
CA SER A 31 15.78 0.37 -7.55
C SER A 31 17.09 0.88 -8.15
N ALA A 32 17.09 1.31 -9.42
CA ALA A 32 18.27 1.86 -10.08
C ALA A 32 18.79 3.13 -9.40
N ALA A 33 17.89 4.01 -8.96
CA ALA A 33 18.22 5.25 -8.25
C ALA A 33 18.58 5.02 -6.77
N HIS A 34 18.59 3.78 -6.27
CA HIS A 34 18.87 3.43 -4.88
C HIS A 34 18.04 4.25 -3.87
N VAL A 35 16.78 4.53 -4.22
CA VAL A 35 15.93 5.40 -3.42
C VAL A 35 15.56 4.68 -2.12
N PRO A 36 15.96 5.23 -0.95
CA PRO A 36 15.55 4.65 0.32
C PRO A 36 14.02 4.73 0.43
N LEU A 37 13.40 3.66 0.93
CA LEU A 37 11.94 3.55 1.07
C LEU A 37 11.15 3.53 -0.25
N GLY A 38 11.76 3.11 -1.37
CA GLY A 38 11.04 2.95 -2.64
C GLY A 38 9.73 2.15 -2.51
N GLY A 39 9.70 1.12 -1.65
CA GLY A 39 8.48 0.36 -1.37
C GLY A 39 7.32 1.18 -0.79
N MET A 40 7.59 2.21 0.03
CA MET A 40 6.52 3.09 0.54
C MET A 40 5.94 3.98 -0.55
N VAL A 41 6.77 4.42 -1.50
CA VAL A 41 6.31 5.20 -2.67
C VAL A 41 5.39 4.35 -3.53
N MET A 42 5.77 3.09 -3.76
CA MET A 42 4.97 2.13 -4.53
C MET A 42 3.65 1.80 -3.83
N ALA A 43 3.68 1.54 -2.52
CA ALA A 43 2.48 1.32 -1.71
C ALA A 43 1.53 2.54 -1.75
N ALA A 44 2.08 3.75 -1.64
CA ALA A 44 1.28 4.98 -1.75
C ALA A 44 0.58 5.10 -3.10
N LEU A 45 1.27 4.75 -4.18
CA LEU A 45 0.67 4.72 -5.52
C LEU A 45 -0.44 3.67 -5.63
N GLY A 46 -0.21 2.48 -5.06
CA GLY A 46 -1.22 1.42 -4.99
C GLY A 46 -2.49 1.88 -4.27
N VAL A 47 -2.34 2.52 -3.11
CA VAL A 47 -3.46 3.11 -2.36
C VAL A 47 -4.20 4.16 -3.19
N VAL A 48 -3.49 5.02 -3.93
CA VAL A 48 -4.14 6.01 -4.81
C VAL A 48 -5.01 5.33 -5.87
N CYS A 49 -4.50 4.29 -6.53
CA CYS A 49 -5.26 3.53 -7.52
C CYS A 49 -6.47 2.83 -6.89
N LEU A 50 -6.28 2.11 -5.78
CA LEU A 50 -7.33 1.33 -5.10
C LEU A 50 -8.46 2.24 -4.59
N VAL A 51 -8.12 3.32 -3.87
CA VAL A 51 -9.11 4.26 -3.34
C VAL A 51 -9.87 4.97 -4.46
N THR A 52 -9.17 5.34 -5.55
CA THR A 52 -9.81 5.97 -6.71
C THR A 52 -10.83 5.04 -7.35
N ALA A 53 -10.45 3.78 -7.60
CA ALA A 53 -11.34 2.79 -8.18
C ALA A 53 -12.56 2.50 -7.29
N ARG A 54 -12.36 2.37 -5.97
CA ARG A 54 -13.43 2.17 -4.97
C ARG A 54 -14.40 3.34 -4.84
N ARG A 55 -13.93 4.55 -5.12
CA ARG A 55 -14.78 5.76 -5.13
C ARG A 55 -15.59 5.89 -6.42
N LEU A 56 -15.03 5.47 -7.56
CA LEU A 56 -15.74 5.45 -8.84
C LEU A 56 -16.81 4.36 -8.87
N HIS A 57 -16.45 3.17 -8.43
CA HIS A 57 -17.32 2.01 -8.36
C HIS A 57 -17.20 1.37 -6.97
N PRO A 58 -18.19 1.53 -6.07
CA PRO A 58 -18.14 0.99 -4.72
C PRO A 58 -18.57 -0.50 -4.69
N ALA A 59 -17.96 -1.36 -5.51
CA ALA A 59 -18.30 -2.78 -5.60
C ALA A 59 -17.36 -3.67 -4.78
N VAL A 60 -17.91 -4.49 -3.89
CA VAL A 60 -17.14 -5.43 -3.05
C VAL A 60 -16.36 -6.41 -3.94
N GLY A 61 -15.14 -6.73 -3.54
CA GLY A 61 -14.17 -7.55 -4.26
C GLY A 61 -13.33 -6.79 -5.29
N GLN A 62 -13.63 -5.52 -5.56
CA GLN A 62 -12.95 -4.76 -6.61
C GLN A 62 -11.48 -4.46 -6.29
N SER A 63 -11.16 -4.13 -5.03
CA SER A 63 -9.77 -3.83 -4.64
C SER A 63 -8.92 -5.10 -4.69
N LEU A 64 -9.48 -6.22 -4.25
CA LEU A 64 -8.83 -7.54 -4.37
C LEU A 64 -8.61 -7.95 -5.83
N ALA A 65 -9.61 -7.75 -6.69
CA ALA A 65 -9.47 -8.02 -8.11
C ALA A 65 -8.34 -7.20 -8.74
N MET A 66 -8.24 -5.91 -8.40
CA MET A 66 -7.11 -5.07 -8.81
C MET A 66 -5.77 -5.62 -8.32
N GLY A 67 -5.67 -5.98 -7.04
CA GLY A 67 -4.46 -6.56 -6.45
C GLY A 67 -4.03 -7.85 -7.15
N VAL A 68 -4.99 -8.71 -7.52
CA VAL A 68 -4.71 -9.94 -8.30
C VAL A 68 -4.18 -9.62 -9.69
N VAL A 69 -4.76 -8.63 -10.39
CA VAL A 69 -4.25 -8.18 -11.70
C VAL A 69 -2.80 -7.69 -11.56
N VAL A 70 -2.51 -6.88 -10.54
CA VAL A 70 -1.17 -6.32 -10.32
C VAL A 70 -0.18 -7.40 -9.95
N ALA A 71 -0.55 -8.31 -9.03
CA ALA A 71 0.29 -9.45 -8.66
C ALA A 71 0.58 -10.33 -9.88
N PHE A 72 -0.41 -10.59 -10.73
CA PHE A 72 -0.22 -11.31 -11.99
C PHE A 72 0.75 -10.59 -12.93
N LEU A 73 0.59 -9.28 -13.12
CA LEU A 73 1.51 -8.48 -13.94
C LEU A 73 2.94 -8.47 -13.37
N LYS A 74 3.08 -8.48 -12.04
CA LYS A 74 4.38 -8.51 -11.34
C LYS A 74 5.16 -9.81 -11.64
N VAL A 75 4.48 -10.93 -11.91
CA VAL A 75 5.14 -12.20 -12.31
C VAL A 75 5.99 -12.03 -13.56
N PHE A 76 5.58 -11.15 -14.49
CA PHE A 76 6.30 -10.88 -15.73
C PHE A 76 7.41 -9.83 -15.58
N SER A 77 7.65 -9.31 -14.38
CA SER A 77 8.73 -8.36 -14.11
C SER A 77 10.12 -9.03 -14.22
N MET A 78 11.10 -8.26 -14.69
CA MET A 78 12.52 -8.67 -14.77
C MET A 78 13.03 -9.13 -13.38
N GLY A 79 13.43 -10.40 -13.25
CA GLY A 79 14.20 -10.88 -12.09
C GLY A 79 13.67 -12.11 -11.32
N GLY A 80 12.59 -12.75 -11.76
CA GLY A 80 12.08 -13.98 -11.15
C GLY A 80 10.97 -13.76 -10.11
N MET A 81 10.39 -14.88 -9.65
CA MET A 81 9.20 -14.93 -8.80
C MET A 81 9.51 -14.47 -7.36
N LEU A 82 9.69 -13.16 -7.17
CA LEU A 82 9.87 -12.56 -5.86
C LEU A 82 8.52 -12.55 -5.11
N LEU A 83 8.31 -13.57 -4.27
CA LEU A 83 7.06 -13.74 -3.52
C LEU A 83 6.78 -12.57 -2.56
N GLY A 84 7.80 -11.91 -2.03
CA GLY A 84 7.65 -10.80 -1.07
C GLY A 84 6.79 -9.64 -1.60
N PRO A 85 7.19 -8.98 -2.70
CA PRO A 85 6.38 -7.92 -3.33
C PRO A 85 4.97 -8.34 -3.71
N MET A 86 4.77 -9.58 -4.20
CA MET A 86 3.44 -10.08 -4.55
C MET A 86 2.51 -10.15 -3.33
N VAL A 87 3.02 -10.67 -2.21
CA VAL A 87 2.27 -10.71 -0.95
C VAL A 87 1.98 -9.28 -0.45
N GLY A 88 2.93 -8.36 -0.58
CA GLY A 88 2.73 -6.95 -0.24
C GLY A 88 1.55 -6.33 -0.98
N ILE A 89 1.54 -6.44 -2.31
CA ILE A 89 0.45 -5.94 -3.19
C ILE A 89 -0.91 -6.50 -2.77
N LEU A 90 -0.97 -7.82 -2.53
CA LEU A 90 -2.22 -8.49 -2.14
C LEU A 90 -2.71 -8.04 -0.76
N VAL A 91 -1.80 -7.84 0.20
CA VAL A 91 -2.16 -7.34 1.53
C VAL A 91 -2.62 -5.88 1.47
N GLU A 92 -1.96 -5.02 0.70
CA GLU A 92 -2.41 -3.65 0.48
C GLU A 92 -3.83 -3.59 -0.09
N ALA A 93 -4.09 -4.40 -1.13
CA ALA A 93 -5.41 -4.55 -1.72
C ALA A 93 -6.45 -5.06 -0.71
N ALA A 94 -6.07 -6.04 0.12
CA ALA A 94 -6.95 -6.58 1.16
C ALA A 94 -7.24 -5.56 2.28
N MET A 95 -6.26 -4.79 2.74
CA MET A 95 -6.45 -3.75 3.74
C MET A 95 -7.44 -2.68 3.25
N VAL A 96 -7.30 -2.24 2.00
CA VAL A 96 -8.25 -1.30 1.40
C VAL A 96 -9.63 -1.94 1.26
N GLU A 97 -9.72 -3.19 0.78
CA GLU A 97 -10.99 -3.90 0.64
C GLU A 97 -11.74 -4.04 1.98
N ILE A 98 -11.04 -4.43 3.04
CA ILE A 98 -11.61 -4.60 4.39
C ILE A 98 -12.15 -3.26 4.88
N ALA A 99 -11.36 -2.18 4.78
CA ALA A 99 -11.77 -0.85 5.24
C ALA A 99 -13.02 -0.35 4.50
N PHE A 100 -13.06 -0.54 3.18
CA PHE A 100 -14.16 -0.10 2.34
C PHE A 100 -15.40 -0.98 2.39
N THR A 101 -15.25 -2.26 2.74
CA THR A 101 -16.39 -3.16 2.96
C THR A 101 -17.01 -2.88 4.32
N GLY A 102 -16.19 -2.65 5.35
CA GLY A 102 -16.67 -2.36 6.70
C GLY A 102 -17.26 -0.96 6.90
N ALA A 103 -16.63 0.08 6.35
CA ALA A 103 -17.06 1.48 6.53
C ALA A 103 -17.73 2.10 5.29
N GLY A 104 -18.03 1.28 4.27
CA GLY A 104 -18.62 1.72 3.01
C GLY A 104 -17.68 2.61 2.17
N SER A 105 -18.20 3.15 1.06
CA SER A 105 -17.44 4.10 0.22
C SER A 105 -17.45 5.50 0.85
N SER A 106 -16.54 5.70 1.81
CA SER A 106 -16.47 6.89 2.65
C SER A 106 -15.03 7.38 2.84
N LEU A 107 -14.86 8.64 3.27
CA LEU A 107 -13.53 9.18 3.61
C LEU A 107 -12.84 8.40 4.74
N PRO A 108 -13.53 8.01 5.84
CA PRO A 108 -12.94 7.16 6.87
C PRO A 108 -12.42 5.82 6.31
N ALA A 109 -13.16 5.17 5.40
CA ALA A 109 -12.70 3.95 4.75
C ALA A 109 -11.40 4.16 3.95
N ALA A 110 -11.29 5.28 3.24
CA ALA A 110 -10.08 5.63 2.50
C ALA A 110 -8.87 5.86 3.42
N ILE A 111 -9.08 6.55 4.55
CA ILE A 111 -8.03 6.81 5.54
C ILE A 111 -7.58 5.50 6.18
N LEU A 112 -8.52 4.67 6.67
CA LEU A 112 -8.20 3.41 7.33
C LEU A 112 -7.54 2.42 6.37
N GLY A 113 -8.04 2.31 5.14
CA GLY A 113 -7.46 1.44 4.12
C GLY A 113 -6.04 1.86 3.74
N GLY A 114 -5.82 3.16 3.52
CA GLY A 114 -4.49 3.69 3.23
C GLY A 114 -3.51 3.54 4.40
N ALA A 115 -3.97 3.80 5.63
CA ALA A 115 -3.17 3.63 6.84
C ALA A 115 -2.73 2.17 7.03
N GLY A 116 -3.66 1.21 6.89
CA GLY A 116 -3.36 -0.21 6.97
C GLY A 116 -2.40 -0.68 5.89
N ALA A 117 -2.61 -0.24 4.64
CA ALA A 117 -1.76 -0.59 3.51
C ALA A 117 -0.30 -0.16 3.72
N LEU A 118 -0.04 1.10 4.10
CA LEU A 118 1.34 1.58 4.29
C LEU A 118 1.98 1.10 5.60
N ALA A 119 1.18 0.84 6.63
CA ALA A 119 1.68 0.27 7.89
C ALA A 119 2.14 -1.19 7.73
N TRP A 120 1.63 -1.91 6.74
CA TRP A 120 1.94 -3.32 6.55
C TRP A 120 3.42 -3.58 6.25
N ALA A 121 4.02 -2.84 5.30
CA ALA A 121 5.40 -3.06 4.88
C ALA A 121 6.43 -3.02 6.04
N PRO A 122 6.46 -1.97 6.90
CA PRO A 122 7.35 -1.98 8.07
C PRO A 122 6.97 -3.07 9.09
N SER A 123 5.68 -3.38 9.24
CA SER A 123 5.24 -4.44 10.15
C SER A 123 5.76 -5.82 9.72
N TRP A 124 5.68 -6.14 8.43
CA TRP A 124 6.20 -7.39 7.87
C TRP A 124 7.74 -7.46 7.95
N ALA A 125 8.44 -6.36 7.68
CA ALA A 125 9.90 -6.32 7.79
C ALA A 125 10.39 -6.63 9.21
N LEU A 126 9.69 -6.09 10.23
CA LEU A 126 10.00 -6.34 11.63
C LEU A 126 9.65 -7.77 12.05
N LEU A 127 8.47 -8.25 11.64
CA LEU A 127 8.00 -9.58 11.96
C LEU A 127 8.89 -10.67 11.35
N SER A 128 9.23 -10.52 10.07
CA SER A 128 10.13 -11.44 9.36
C SER A 128 11.54 -11.42 9.94
N GLY A 129 12.06 -10.23 10.30
CA GLY A 129 13.32 -10.10 11.02
C GLY A 129 13.32 -10.79 12.38
N ALA A 130 12.21 -10.74 13.12
CA ALA A 130 12.08 -11.42 14.42
C ALA A 130 11.94 -12.94 14.29
N LEU A 131 11.19 -13.43 13.29
CA LEU A 131 10.89 -14.85 13.10
C LEU A 131 12.04 -15.63 12.44
N LEU A 132 12.72 -15.05 11.45
CA LEU A 132 13.65 -15.79 10.60
C LEU A 132 15.10 -15.73 11.07
N ALA A 133 15.47 -14.71 11.84
CA ALA A 133 16.86 -14.30 11.90
C ALA A 133 17.55 -14.60 13.25
N GLY A 134 16.85 -15.26 14.18
CA GLY A 134 17.41 -15.70 15.46
C GLY A 134 17.87 -14.56 16.38
N PRO A 135 18.36 -14.87 17.59
CA PRO A 135 18.73 -13.86 18.59
C PRO A 135 19.81 -12.86 18.12
N GLU A 136 20.67 -13.27 17.18
CA GLU A 136 21.78 -12.42 16.70
C GLU A 136 21.34 -11.34 15.70
N ALA A 137 20.38 -11.63 14.83
CA ALA A 137 19.84 -10.63 13.92
C ALA A 137 18.86 -9.68 14.61
N VAL A 138 18.15 -10.14 15.64
CA VAL A 138 17.38 -9.25 16.53
C VAL A 138 18.32 -8.20 17.14
N GLN A 139 19.53 -8.60 17.54
CA GLN A 139 20.56 -7.65 18.02
C GLN A 139 21.11 -6.74 16.91
N ALA A 140 21.15 -7.19 15.65
CA ALA A 140 21.52 -6.34 14.52
C ALA A 140 20.44 -5.28 14.23
N VAL A 141 19.16 -5.66 14.26
CA VAL A 141 18.03 -4.73 14.14
C VAL A 141 18.02 -3.73 15.31
N ASP A 142 18.23 -4.20 16.54
CA ASP A 142 18.27 -3.34 17.73
C ASP A 142 19.46 -2.36 17.70
N ARG A 143 20.63 -2.78 17.18
CA ARG A 143 21.77 -1.87 16.91
C ARG A 143 21.46 -0.83 15.84
N GLY A 144 20.82 -1.23 14.74
CA GLY A 144 20.36 -0.30 13.69
C GLY A 144 19.36 0.71 14.22
N MET A 145 18.35 0.24 14.97
CA MET A 145 17.34 1.08 15.60
C MET A 145 17.94 2.07 16.60
N ARG A 146 18.90 1.64 17.43
CA ARG A 146 19.61 2.54 18.36
C ARG A 146 20.47 3.58 17.65
N THR A 147 21.02 3.25 16.48
CA THR A 147 21.78 4.21 15.65
C THR A 147 20.86 5.31 15.09
N VAL A 148 19.69 4.91 14.57
CA VAL A 148 18.66 5.85 14.10
C VAL A 148 18.12 6.67 15.27
N ALA A 149 17.79 6.04 16.40
CA ALA A 149 17.33 6.74 17.61
C ALA A 149 18.36 7.74 18.14
N GLY A 150 19.65 7.40 18.10
CA GLY A 150 20.74 8.31 18.44
C GLY A 150 20.82 9.54 17.53
N SER A 151 20.45 9.40 16.27
CA SER A 151 20.39 10.49 15.28
C SER A 151 19.25 11.48 15.57
N PHE A 152 18.14 10.97 16.12
CA PHE A 152 16.96 11.75 16.53
C PHE A 152 17.02 12.22 18.00
N GLY A 153 18.12 11.99 18.71
CA GLY A 153 18.30 12.38 20.12
C GLY A 153 17.55 11.49 21.12
N TRP A 154 16.99 10.35 20.69
CA TRP A 154 16.21 9.42 21.50
C TRP A 154 17.10 8.39 22.21
N ARG A 155 18.03 8.86 23.05
CA ARG A 155 19.04 7.99 23.71
C ARG A 155 18.49 7.06 24.80
N GLY A 156 17.18 7.07 25.07
CA GLY A 156 16.53 6.21 26.08
C GLY A 156 15.20 5.58 25.62
N ALA A 157 14.85 5.66 24.34
CA ALA A 157 13.60 5.07 23.84
C ALA A 157 13.72 3.54 23.82
N THR A 158 12.68 2.85 24.32
CA THR A 158 12.58 1.39 24.22
C THR A 158 12.43 0.96 22.76
N SER A 159 12.91 -0.23 22.39
CA SER A 159 12.79 -0.75 21.02
C SER A 159 11.33 -0.81 20.56
N GLY A 160 10.40 -1.06 21.49
CA GLY A 160 8.96 -0.98 21.23
C GLY A 160 8.46 0.42 20.87
N ALA A 161 8.98 1.48 21.50
CA ALA A 161 8.61 2.85 21.17
C ALA A 161 9.10 3.26 19.77
N ILE A 162 10.29 2.80 19.36
CA ILE A 162 10.82 3.04 18.01
C ILE A 162 9.95 2.34 16.96
N ILE A 163 9.60 1.08 17.19
CA ILE A 163 8.71 0.30 16.31
C ILE A 163 7.34 0.98 16.20
N ALA A 164 6.73 1.34 17.32
CA ALA A 164 5.43 2.00 17.34
C ALA A 164 5.47 3.33 16.59
N THR A 165 6.58 4.08 16.69
CA THR A 165 6.76 5.34 15.97
C THR A 165 6.89 5.11 14.46
N LEU A 166 7.65 4.09 14.02
CA LEU A 166 7.81 3.77 12.61
C LEU A 166 6.49 3.31 11.96
N ILE A 167 5.80 2.37 12.61
CA ILE A 167 4.50 1.87 12.14
C ILE A 167 3.47 3.01 12.19
N GLY A 168 3.46 3.80 13.26
CA GLY A 168 2.59 4.96 13.41
C GLY A 168 2.82 6.01 12.33
N ALA A 169 4.07 6.34 12.02
CA ALA A 169 4.40 7.28 10.95
C ALA A 169 3.95 6.76 9.57
N ALA A 170 4.17 5.47 9.29
CA ALA A 170 3.72 4.84 8.05
C ALA A 170 2.18 4.82 7.95
N ALA A 171 1.48 4.51 9.05
CA ALA A 171 0.02 4.55 9.13
C ALA A 171 -0.52 5.97 8.92
N LEU A 172 0.09 6.98 9.54
CA LEU A 172 -0.27 8.39 9.35
C LEU A 172 -0.09 8.80 7.88
N LEU A 173 1.05 8.49 7.29
CA LEU A 173 1.31 8.75 5.88
C LEU A 173 0.27 8.05 4.99
N GLY A 174 -0.02 6.78 5.27
CA GLY A 174 -1.05 6.00 4.57
C GLY A 174 -2.44 6.62 4.67
N GLY A 175 -2.82 7.09 5.86
CA GLY A 175 -4.08 7.78 6.07
C GLY A 175 -4.17 9.09 5.29
N LEU A 176 -3.07 9.86 5.25
CA LEU A 176 -2.97 11.09 4.46
C LEU A 176 -3.06 10.80 2.95
N VAL A 177 -2.40 9.75 2.46
CA VAL A 177 -2.48 9.31 1.05
C VAL A 177 -3.88 8.83 0.70
N GLY A 178 -4.54 8.10 1.61
CA GLY A 178 -5.92 7.66 1.44
C GLY A 178 -6.91 8.82 1.36
N ALA A 179 -6.82 9.80 2.28
CA ALA A 179 -7.60 11.03 2.23
C ALA A 179 -7.29 11.85 0.96
N PHE A 180 -5.99 11.93 0.65
CA PHE A 180 -5.37 12.18 -0.65
C PHE A 180 -6.25 11.81 -1.84
N ALA A 181 -6.18 10.51 -2.12
CA ALA A 181 -6.81 9.84 -3.22
C ALA A 181 -8.33 10.02 -3.21
N TRP A 182 -8.96 10.01 -2.03
CA TRP A 182 -10.39 10.23 -1.92
C TRP A 182 -10.78 11.63 -2.43
N ARG A 183 -10.04 12.68 -2.05
CA ARG A 183 -10.32 14.04 -2.53
C ARG A 183 -10.05 14.18 -4.03
N LEU A 184 -8.96 13.59 -4.52
CA LEU A 184 -8.60 13.60 -5.94
C LEU A 184 -9.70 12.92 -6.79
N ALA A 185 -10.07 11.70 -6.43
CA ALA A 185 -11.11 10.93 -7.11
C ALA A 185 -12.47 11.64 -7.06
N GLY A 186 -12.75 12.42 -6.01
CA GLY A 186 -13.97 13.23 -5.96
C GLY A 186 -14.04 14.37 -6.95
N ARG A 187 -12.90 15.02 -7.23
CA ARG A 187 -12.82 16.02 -8.29
C ARG A 187 -13.03 15.39 -9.66
N VAL A 188 -12.53 14.17 -9.87
CA VAL A 188 -12.73 13.42 -11.12
C VAL A 188 -14.21 13.06 -11.30
N VAL A 189 -14.85 12.48 -10.27
CA VAL A 189 -16.28 12.14 -10.30
C VAL A 189 -17.14 13.37 -10.57
N ALA A 190 -16.85 14.49 -9.91
CA ALA A 190 -17.60 15.74 -10.12
C ALA A 190 -17.51 16.23 -11.57
N ARG A 191 -16.32 16.15 -12.19
CA ARG A 191 -16.13 16.54 -13.60
C ARG A 191 -16.80 15.59 -14.58
N VAL A 192 -16.69 14.29 -14.36
CA VAL A 192 -17.30 13.27 -15.23
C VAL A 192 -18.84 13.37 -15.18
N ARG A 193 -19.41 13.64 -14.00
CA ARG A 193 -20.86 13.81 -13.84
C ARG A 193 -21.39 15.18 -14.25
N GLY A 194 -20.55 16.21 -14.24
CA GLY A 194 -20.92 17.55 -14.72
C GLY A 194 -20.75 17.75 -16.22
N ALA A 195 -20.10 16.81 -16.91
CA ALA A 195 -19.96 16.78 -18.37
C ALA A 195 -20.97 15.83 -19.05
N ALA A 196 -21.83 15.18 -18.27
CA ALA A 196 -22.94 14.33 -18.70
C ALA A 196 -24.27 15.05 -18.45
#